data_AF-A0A962T988-F1
#
_entry.id   AF-A0A962T988-F1
#
_cell.length_a   1.000
_cell.length_b   1.000
_cell.length_c   1.000
_cell.angle_alpha   90.00
_cell.angle_beta   90.00
_cell.angle_gamma   90.00
#
_symmetry.space_group_name_H-M   'P 1'
#
loop_
_entity.id
_entity.type
_entity.pdbx_description
1 polymer ?
#
loop_
_entity_poly.entity_id
_entity_poly.type
_entity_poly.pdbx_seq_one_letter_code
_entity_poly.pdbx_strand_id
1 'polypeptide(L)'
;MRENKTATPLSAMGKLATAAALLAIMTAPAHALTTFTAGTPAKASEVNDNFTELSDRIDALEAKHTGETVNVDCGADAGALLAAMNNAGNGDTFVISGTCNGPIFADHHGLMLQASTPGVDGITAPGDTDAVLSVLARHVTVQGLRLTATVPSSSIGLLVFRNGSATIDNLAVSGAQYSVVVARAASAKIVNTGDIDVAQAVSGGSLRIEGGNSDFRIGAYRNGTVEIRPSAAGSVFEGIELADGGVLRTRGTGTNITVNGKVALYRSSNAYFEGPLTLNYDDNPETEDSGLIALENSALRLRNATINTMTEIAGSSTLRAFSSAFKEYGVPTNGGFIYVGVSSAAVLHGGSAGGIELTEKSSAVLDGATLSGTNIWGDDFALEIDSSAVTAEGATIGDDVYVISNGVFEMEGSTLNGDLIVYSNGSVSVEEGSAINATRAASGTCPTMYNEGIRLDMGSIMTVQDSMSTISGYLHIGYLSAFGAWELGSLPNVDADNNTKSQLEGQGHTGINVCM
;
A
#
# COMPACT_ATOMS: atom_id res chain seq x y z
N MET A 1 -43.15 80.84 -50.85
CA MET A 1 -44.54 80.79 -51.33
C MET A 1 -45.24 79.75 -50.47
N ARG A 2 -46.07 80.14 -49.49
CA ARG A 2 -47.56 80.30 -49.60
C ARG A 2 -48.21 79.03 -50.17
N GLU A 3 -49.17 78.32 -49.59
CA GLU A 3 -50.18 78.50 -48.53
C GLU A 3 -50.63 77.06 -48.14
N ASN A 4 -50.77 76.67 -46.87
CA ASN A 4 -51.93 76.84 -45.96
C ASN A 4 -53.31 76.43 -46.52
N LYS A 5 -53.89 75.34 -46.00
CA LYS A 5 -55.34 75.13 -45.71
C LYS A 5 -55.47 73.88 -44.81
N THR A 6 -55.65 74.05 -43.50
CA THR A 6 -56.92 74.04 -42.72
C THR A 6 -57.70 72.72 -42.77
N ALA A 7 -58.36 72.21 -41.74
CA ALA A 7 -58.31 72.31 -40.28
C ALA A 7 -59.49 71.44 -39.77
N THR A 8 -59.25 70.56 -38.77
CA THR A 8 -60.15 70.15 -37.65
C THR A 8 -61.53 69.48 -37.90
N PRO A 9 -62.21 68.86 -36.89
CA PRO A 9 -61.78 68.46 -35.54
C PRO A 9 -62.34 67.08 -35.03
N LEU A 10 -61.94 66.75 -33.79
CA LEU A 10 -62.80 66.27 -32.68
C LEU A 10 -62.93 64.75 -32.38
N SER A 11 -62.64 64.49 -31.10
CA SER A 11 -63.21 63.46 -30.20
C SER A 11 -62.62 62.04 -30.22
N ALA A 12 -61.69 61.81 -29.28
CA ALA A 12 -61.80 60.72 -28.31
C ALA A 12 -60.82 60.96 -27.15
N MET A 13 -61.21 61.86 -26.23
CA MET A 13 -60.73 61.81 -24.85
C MET A 13 -61.25 60.51 -24.23
N GLY A 14 -60.37 59.72 -23.63
CA GLY A 14 -60.79 58.65 -22.75
C GLY A 14 -59.69 57.63 -22.50
N LYS A 15 -59.22 57.59 -21.25
CA LYS A 15 -58.35 56.56 -20.65
C LYS A 15 -56.84 56.80 -20.78
N LEU A 16 -56.39 57.91 -20.21
CA LEU A 16 -55.04 58.07 -19.66
C LEU A 16 -55.17 58.12 -18.14
N ALA A 17 -55.31 56.95 -17.51
CA ALA A 17 -55.16 56.77 -16.07
C ALA A 17 -54.97 55.27 -15.79
N THR A 18 -54.00 54.96 -14.93
CA THR A 18 -53.80 53.66 -14.26
C THR A 18 -52.99 52.60 -15.02
N ALA A 19 -51.68 52.83 -15.13
CA ALA A 19 -50.68 51.74 -15.19
C ALA A 19 -49.35 52.22 -14.57
N ALA A 20 -49.42 52.77 -13.36
CA ALA A 20 -48.29 53.09 -12.51
C ALA A 20 -48.56 52.55 -11.11
N ALA A 21 -48.74 51.23 -11.01
CA ALA A 21 -48.91 50.52 -9.74
C ALA A 21 -48.75 49.00 -9.94
N LEU A 22 -47.56 48.55 -10.36
CA LEU A 22 -47.18 47.13 -10.17
C LEU A 22 -45.66 46.95 -10.23
N LEU A 23 -44.95 47.72 -9.43
CA LEU A 23 -43.57 47.41 -9.03
C LEU A 23 -43.43 47.56 -7.52
N ALA A 24 -44.38 46.97 -6.78
CA ALA A 24 -44.18 46.63 -5.39
C ALA A 24 -43.41 45.30 -5.38
N ILE A 25 -42.09 45.39 -5.37
CA ILE A 25 -41.21 44.28 -5.02
C ILE A 25 -41.66 43.86 -3.62
N MET A 26 -42.39 42.75 -3.52
CA MET A 26 -42.67 42.09 -2.25
C MET A 26 -41.34 41.54 -1.74
N THR A 27 -40.57 42.41 -1.10
CA THR A 27 -39.64 41.97 -0.07
C THR A 27 -40.52 41.46 1.07
N ALA A 28 -40.83 40.16 1.05
CA ALA A 28 -41.36 39.53 2.25
C ALA A 28 -40.37 39.87 3.38
N PRO A 29 -40.80 40.53 4.46
CA PRO A 29 -39.90 40.79 5.57
C PRO A 29 -39.37 39.44 6.03
N ALA A 30 -38.04 39.27 6.04
CA ALA A 30 -37.45 38.11 6.69
C ALA A 30 -37.99 38.11 8.12
N HIS A 31 -38.83 37.13 8.46
CA HIS A 31 -39.39 37.01 9.79
C HIS A 31 -38.22 36.83 10.75
N ALA A 32 -37.91 37.88 11.50
CA ALA A 32 -36.82 37.86 12.46
C ALA A 32 -37.26 36.97 13.63
N LEU A 33 -36.44 35.98 13.99
CA LEU A 33 -36.67 35.15 15.16
C LEU A 33 -36.88 36.03 16.40
N THR A 34 -37.89 35.71 17.21
CA THR A 34 -38.16 36.41 18.46
C THR A 34 -36.96 36.23 19.39
N THR A 35 -36.40 37.35 19.89
CA THR A 35 -35.28 37.32 20.84
C THR A 35 -35.83 37.35 22.27
N PHE A 36 -35.34 36.46 23.12
CA PHE A 36 -35.77 36.37 24.52
C PHE A 36 -34.75 37.05 25.44
N THR A 37 -35.24 37.84 26.40
CA THR A 37 -34.40 38.47 27.42
C THR A 37 -34.18 37.50 28.60
N ALA A 38 -32.95 37.40 29.09
CA ALA A 38 -32.64 36.55 30.22
C ALA A 38 -33.43 36.97 31.47
N GLY A 39 -34.04 36.00 32.17
CA GLY A 39 -34.81 36.24 33.39
C GLY A 39 -36.26 36.68 33.17
N THR A 40 -36.71 36.88 31.93
CA THR A 40 -38.14 37.14 31.63
C THR A 40 -38.83 35.86 31.16
N PRO A 41 -40.01 35.48 31.70
CA PRO A 41 -40.78 34.36 31.18
C PRO A 41 -41.18 34.59 29.71
N ALA A 42 -40.81 33.66 28.83
CA ALA A 42 -41.25 33.66 27.43
C ALA A 42 -42.63 32.99 27.31
N LYS A 43 -43.49 33.48 26.41
CA LYS A 43 -44.74 32.77 26.13
C LYS A 43 -44.43 31.51 25.32
N ALA A 44 -45.10 30.42 25.66
CA ALA A 44 -44.97 29.16 24.92
C ALA A 44 -45.29 29.32 23.42
N SER A 45 -46.25 30.19 23.07
CA SER A 45 -46.57 30.50 21.68
C SER A 45 -45.40 31.13 20.92
N GLU A 46 -44.69 32.09 21.53
CA GLU A 46 -43.56 32.79 20.90
C GLU A 46 -42.35 31.86 20.68
N VAL A 47 -42.15 30.90 21.59
CA VAL A 47 -41.13 29.86 21.45
C VAL A 47 -41.52 28.87 20.34
N ASN A 48 -42.77 28.42 20.30
CA ASN A 48 -43.27 27.52 19.26
C ASN A 48 -43.21 28.18 17.87
N ASP A 49 -43.57 29.47 17.75
CA ASP A 49 -43.48 30.22 16.50
C ASP A 49 -42.04 30.28 15.97
N ASN A 50 -41.04 30.47 16.85
CA ASN A 50 -39.63 30.40 16.46
C ASN A 50 -39.23 29.00 15.95
N PHE A 51 -39.75 27.93 16.55
CA PHE A 51 -39.49 26.56 16.09
C PHE A 51 -40.17 26.27 14.75
N THR A 52 -41.40 26.73 14.54
CA THR A 52 -42.08 26.63 13.25
C THR A 52 -41.33 27.39 12.17
N GLU A 53 -40.91 28.64 12.42
CA GLU A 53 -40.10 29.43 11.48
C GLU A 53 -38.76 28.74 11.16
N LEU A 54 -38.09 28.16 12.15
CA LEU A 54 -36.87 27.39 11.92
C LEU A 54 -37.15 26.14 11.09
N SER A 55 -38.24 25.43 11.36
CA SER A 55 -38.68 24.26 10.58
C SER A 55 -38.96 24.66 9.14
N ASP A 56 -39.76 25.70 8.91
CA ASP A 56 -40.11 26.18 7.57
C ASP A 56 -38.87 26.65 6.80
N ARG A 57 -37.89 27.26 7.49
CA ARG A 57 -36.60 27.64 6.87
C ARG A 57 -35.74 26.44 6.54
N ILE A 58 -35.74 25.40 7.37
CA ILE A 58 -35.07 24.12 7.08
C ILE A 58 -35.77 23.46 5.90
N ASP A 59 -37.09 23.33 5.92
CA ASP A 59 -37.91 22.75 4.86
C ASP A 59 -37.75 23.53 3.55
N ALA A 60 -37.66 24.86 3.58
CA ALA A 60 -37.39 25.67 2.40
C ALA A 60 -35.96 25.52 1.87
N LEU A 61 -34.98 25.28 2.75
CA LEU A 61 -33.61 24.98 2.34
C LEU A 61 -33.49 23.56 1.76
N GLU A 62 -34.22 22.60 2.31
CA GLU A 62 -34.33 21.22 1.82
C GLU A 62 -35.12 21.15 0.50
N ALA A 63 -36.24 21.86 0.40
CA ALA A 63 -37.07 21.95 -0.80
C ALA A 63 -36.39 22.71 -1.94
N LYS A 64 -35.44 23.61 -1.65
CA LYS A 64 -34.69 24.35 -2.67
C LYS A 64 -33.62 23.50 -3.37
N HIS A 65 -33.33 22.29 -2.91
CA HIS A 65 -32.29 21.43 -3.47
C HIS A 65 -32.72 19.96 -3.56
N THR A 66 -33.93 19.71 -4.06
CA THR A 66 -34.26 18.39 -4.61
C THR A 66 -33.61 18.30 -5.99
N GLY A 67 -32.38 17.80 -6.05
CA GLY A 67 -31.59 17.75 -7.29
C GLY A 67 -32.41 17.37 -8.51
N GLU A 68 -32.36 18.19 -9.55
CA GLU A 68 -33.11 17.95 -10.78
C GLU A 68 -32.39 16.91 -11.63
N THR A 69 -33.15 16.09 -12.37
CA THR A 69 -32.57 15.22 -13.40
C THR A 69 -32.58 15.96 -14.73
N VAL A 70 -31.39 16.23 -15.26
CA VAL A 70 -31.16 16.94 -16.53
C VAL A 70 -30.63 15.95 -17.56
N ASN A 71 -31.38 15.73 -18.65
CA ASN A 71 -30.90 14.93 -19.77
C ASN A 71 -30.02 15.80 -20.68
N VAL A 72 -28.81 15.35 -20.96
CA VAL A 72 -27.80 16.06 -21.74
C VAL A 72 -27.47 15.28 -23.01
N ASP A 73 -27.96 15.75 -24.15
CA ASP A 73 -27.72 15.12 -25.46
C ASP A 73 -26.52 15.73 -26.17
N CYS A 74 -25.34 15.16 -25.92
CA CYS A 74 -24.09 15.55 -26.58
C CYS A 74 -23.92 14.99 -27.99
N GLY A 75 -24.81 14.10 -28.44
CA GLY A 75 -24.88 13.70 -29.85
C GLY A 75 -25.48 14.80 -30.73
N ALA A 76 -26.44 15.55 -30.20
CA ALA A 76 -27.03 16.72 -30.86
C ALA A 76 -26.19 17.99 -30.67
N ASP A 77 -25.65 18.21 -29.47
CA ASP A 77 -24.81 19.37 -29.14
C ASP A 77 -23.67 18.98 -28.20
N ALA A 78 -22.45 18.84 -28.73
CA ALA A 78 -21.27 18.48 -27.94
C ALA A 78 -20.96 19.48 -26.80
N GLY A 79 -21.48 20.71 -26.83
CA GLY A 79 -21.35 21.71 -25.76
C GLY A 79 -22.41 21.64 -24.67
N ALA A 80 -23.42 20.77 -24.79
CA ALA A 80 -24.60 20.75 -23.94
C ALA A 80 -24.27 20.55 -22.45
N LEU A 81 -23.33 19.66 -22.12
CA LEU A 81 -22.96 19.40 -20.72
C LEU A 81 -22.36 20.65 -20.05
N LEU A 82 -21.46 21.35 -20.74
CA LEU A 82 -20.85 22.56 -20.19
C LEU A 82 -21.92 23.65 -19.95
N ALA A 83 -22.86 23.81 -20.89
CA ALA A 83 -23.98 24.73 -20.74
C ALA A 83 -24.89 24.35 -19.56
N ALA A 84 -25.16 23.06 -19.37
CA ALA A 84 -25.96 22.54 -18.27
C ALA A 84 -25.26 22.75 -16.91
N MET A 85 -23.95 22.45 -16.85
CA MET A 85 -23.13 22.63 -15.64
C MET A 85 -23.05 24.10 -15.17
N ASN A 86 -23.03 25.06 -16.10
CA ASN A 86 -23.06 26.49 -15.77
C ASN A 86 -24.36 26.93 -15.07
N ASN A 87 -25.42 26.13 -15.16
CA ASN A 87 -26.72 26.38 -14.55
C ASN A 87 -27.07 25.34 -13.46
N ALA A 88 -26.10 24.51 -13.06
CA ALA A 88 -26.33 23.43 -12.12
C ALA A 88 -26.74 23.94 -10.73
N GLY A 89 -27.67 23.25 -10.09
CA GLY A 89 -27.91 23.29 -8.65
C GLY A 89 -27.08 22.26 -7.90
N ASN A 90 -27.03 22.34 -6.58
CA ASN A 90 -26.47 21.22 -5.79
C ASN A 90 -27.42 20.02 -5.83
N GLY A 91 -26.87 18.81 -5.94
CA GLY A 91 -27.64 17.57 -5.97
C GLY A 91 -28.13 17.15 -7.35
N ASP A 92 -27.96 18.00 -8.38
CA ASP A 92 -28.46 17.71 -9.72
C ASP A 92 -27.82 16.44 -10.32
N THR A 93 -28.63 15.72 -11.09
CA THR A 93 -28.25 14.52 -11.81
C THR A 93 -28.24 14.79 -13.31
N PHE A 94 -27.08 14.70 -13.93
CA PHE A 94 -26.91 14.83 -15.38
C PHE A 94 -26.83 13.45 -16.02
N VAL A 95 -27.83 13.11 -16.84
CA VAL A 95 -27.84 11.88 -17.64
C VAL A 95 -27.32 12.22 -19.03
N ILE A 96 -26.11 11.78 -19.33
CA ILE A 96 -25.33 12.17 -20.51
C ILE A 96 -25.46 11.12 -21.61
N SER A 97 -25.90 11.51 -22.80
CA SER A 97 -25.90 10.68 -24.01
C SER A 97 -24.96 11.26 -25.07
N GLY A 98 -24.18 10.40 -25.74
CA GLY A 98 -23.14 10.81 -26.68
C GLY A 98 -21.85 11.28 -26.00
N THR A 99 -21.03 12.01 -26.76
CA THR A 99 -19.71 12.48 -26.30
C THR A 99 -19.67 14.00 -26.21
N CYS A 100 -19.56 14.52 -25.00
CA CYS A 100 -19.47 15.96 -24.75
C CYS A 100 -18.03 16.46 -24.90
N ASN A 101 -17.87 17.73 -25.27
CA ASN A 101 -16.59 18.42 -25.23
C ASN A 101 -16.25 18.83 -23.79
N GLY A 102 -15.06 18.45 -23.33
CA GLY A 102 -14.43 18.90 -22.10
C GLY A 102 -13.41 20.04 -22.33
N PRO A 103 -12.72 20.49 -21.27
CA PRO A 103 -12.76 19.97 -19.91
C PRO A 103 -14.03 20.38 -19.15
N ILE A 104 -14.47 19.55 -18.20
CA ILE A 104 -15.63 19.84 -17.35
C ILE A 104 -15.18 20.05 -15.90
N PHE A 105 -15.76 21.06 -15.24
CA PHE A 105 -15.51 21.36 -13.83
C PHE A 105 -16.79 21.11 -13.02
N ALA A 106 -16.76 20.12 -12.12
CA ALA A 106 -17.82 19.83 -11.18
C ALA A 106 -17.56 20.56 -9.86
N ASP A 107 -18.07 21.78 -9.76
CA ASP A 107 -17.90 22.72 -8.65
C ASP A 107 -19.15 22.92 -7.78
N HIS A 108 -20.25 22.22 -8.09
CA HIS A 108 -21.45 22.14 -7.25
C HIS A 108 -21.47 20.85 -6.42
N HIS A 109 -22.07 20.92 -5.23
CA HIS A 109 -22.09 19.80 -4.29
C HIS A 109 -23.13 18.74 -4.67
N GLY A 110 -22.85 17.48 -4.36
CA GLY A 110 -23.84 16.41 -4.51
C GLY A 110 -24.20 16.05 -5.95
N LEU A 111 -23.47 16.55 -6.95
CA LEU A 111 -23.75 16.28 -8.35
C LEU A 111 -23.64 14.79 -8.68
N MET A 112 -24.46 14.32 -9.61
CA MET A 112 -24.31 13.00 -10.22
C MET A 112 -24.15 13.14 -11.73
N LEU A 113 -23.03 12.69 -12.26
CA LEU A 113 -22.74 12.63 -13.70
C LEU A 113 -22.86 11.16 -14.14
N GLN A 114 -23.92 10.84 -14.88
CA GLN A 114 -24.26 9.48 -15.24
C GLN A 114 -24.27 9.30 -16.77
N ALA A 115 -23.58 8.29 -17.29
CA ALA A 115 -23.74 7.88 -18.68
C ALA A 115 -25.12 7.26 -18.92
N SER A 116 -25.77 7.60 -20.02
CA SER A 116 -27.00 6.91 -20.47
C SER A 116 -26.69 5.48 -20.92
N THR A 117 -25.54 5.29 -21.55
CA THR A 117 -24.95 4.02 -21.97
C THR A 117 -23.55 3.88 -21.35
N PRO A 118 -23.40 3.09 -20.27
CA PRO A 118 -22.14 2.95 -19.56
C PRO A 118 -20.96 2.51 -20.45
N GLY A 119 -19.80 3.12 -20.26
CA GLY A 119 -18.57 2.87 -21.02
C GLY A 119 -18.53 3.46 -22.43
N VAL A 120 -19.66 3.98 -22.92
CA VAL A 120 -19.81 4.56 -24.27
C VAL A 120 -19.96 6.08 -24.21
N ASP A 121 -20.96 6.57 -23.47
CA ASP A 121 -21.21 8.00 -23.34
C ASP A 121 -20.19 8.65 -22.41
N GLY A 122 -19.83 9.90 -22.68
CA GLY A 122 -18.65 10.44 -22.04
C GLY A 122 -18.27 11.87 -22.35
N ILE A 123 -17.04 12.19 -21.98
CA ILE A 123 -16.43 13.51 -22.13
C ILE A 123 -15.09 13.33 -22.84
N THR A 124 -14.84 14.14 -23.88
CA THR A 124 -13.55 14.21 -24.56
C THR A 124 -12.96 15.60 -24.41
N ALA A 125 -11.74 15.69 -23.90
CA ALA A 125 -11.01 16.95 -23.79
C ALA A 125 -9.73 16.93 -24.64
N PRO A 126 -9.31 18.08 -25.18
CA PRO A 126 -8.02 18.20 -25.83
C PRO A 126 -6.89 17.93 -24.81
N GLY A 127 -5.84 17.24 -25.24
CA GLY A 127 -4.78 16.78 -24.32
C GLY A 127 -3.79 17.86 -23.86
N ASP A 128 -4.02 19.14 -24.18
CA ASP A 128 -3.35 20.28 -23.56
C ASP A 128 -3.99 20.71 -22.23
N THR A 129 -5.07 20.04 -21.83
CA THR A 129 -5.74 20.27 -20.55
C THR A 129 -5.16 19.38 -19.43
N ASP A 130 -5.17 19.92 -18.21
CA ASP A 130 -4.73 19.21 -17.00
C ASP A 130 -5.58 17.96 -16.74
N ALA A 131 -6.91 18.04 -16.93
CA ALA A 131 -7.83 16.93 -16.75
C ALA A 131 -9.08 17.01 -17.64
N VAL A 132 -9.61 15.86 -18.05
CA VAL A 132 -10.88 15.77 -18.81
C VAL A 132 -12.07 16.19 -17.91
N LEU A 133 -12.10 15.68 -16.68
CA LEU A 133 -13.08 16.04 -15.65
C LEU A 133 -12.38 16.41 -14.35
N SER A 134 -12.67 17.61 -13.84
CA SER A 134 -12.17 18.10 -12.55
C SER A 134 -13.30 18.19 -11.53
N VAL A 135 -13.18 17.46 -10.41
CA VAL A 135 -14.10 17.52 -9.27
C VAL A 135 -13.51 18.44 -8.21
N LEU A 136 -14.13 19.61 -8.04
CA LEU A 136 -13.76 20.63 -7.06
C LEU A 136 -14.70 20.65 -5.86
N ALA A 137 -15.91 20.10 -6.03
CA ALA A 137 -16.92 20.04 -4.99
C ALA A 137 -16.99 18.68 -4.29
N ARG A 138 -17.74 18.67 -3.19
CA ARG A 138 -17.97 17.48 -2.36
C ARG A 138 -19.16 16.65 -2.85
N HIS A 139 -19.05 15.34 -2.66
CA HIS A 139 -20.08 14.34 -2.89
C HIS A 139 -20.51 14.22 -4.36
N VAL A 140 -19.58 14.41 -5.28
CA VAL A 140 -19.85 14.20 -6.71
C VAL A 140 -19.83 12.70 -7.00
N THR A 141 -20.82 12.19 -7.72
CA THR A 141 -20.86 10.81 -8.20
C THR A 141 -20.60 10.79 -9.70
N VAL A 142 -19.67 9.95 -10.14
CA VAL A 142 -19.35 9.72 -11.55
C VAL A 142 -19.69 8.27 -11.86
N GLN A 143 -20.69 8.04 -12.71
CA GLN A 143 -21.23 6.72 -12.97
C GLN A 143 -21.24 6.39 -14.47
N GLY A 144 -20.55 5.31 -14.84
CA GLY A 144 -20.60 4.74 -16.19
C GLY A 144 -19.94 5.58 -17.27
N LEU A 145 -19.32 6.73 -16.96
CA LEU A 145 -18.78 7.63 -17.99
C LEU A 145 -17.51 7.09 -18.64
N ARG A 146 -17.29 7.47 -19.90
CA ARG A 146 -16.01 7.37 -20.59
C ARG A 146 -15.32 8.73 -20.66
N LEU A 147 -14.09 8.84 -20.14
CA LEU A 147 -13.26 10.03 -20.24
C LEU A 147 -12.14 9.81 -21.26
N THR A 148 -12.03 10.69 -22.24
CA THR A 148 -11.04 10.56 -23.32
C THR A 148 -10.18 11.82 -23.40
N ALA A 149 -8.87 11.66 -23.24
CA ALA A 149 -7.90 12.70 -23.57
C ALA A 149 -7.34 12.44 -24.98
N THR A 150 -7.34 13.46 -25.84
CA THR A 150 -6.94 13.27 -27.26
C THR A 150 -5.43 13.27 -27.49
N VAL A 151 -4.63 13.73 -26.52
CA VAL A 151 -3.16 13.71 -26.59
C VAL A 151 -2.61 13.01 -25.35
N PRO A 152 -1.83 11.92 -25.49
CA PRO A 152 -1.43 11.07 -24.36
C PRO A 152 -0.47 11.69 -23.33
N SER A 153 0.09 12.88 -23.57
CA SER A 153 1.42 13.18 -22.99
C SER A 153 1.42 13.86 -21.61
N SER A 154 0.27 14.05 -20.94
CA SER A 154 0.22 14.61 -19.58
C SER A 154 -1.17 14.67 -18.95
N SER A 155 -2.22 14.39 -19.72
CA SER A 155 -3.59 14.61 -19.24
C SER A 155 -4.01 13.59 -18.19
N ILE A 156 -4.85 14.05 -17.28
CA ILE A 156 -5.56 13.22 -16.29
C ILE A 156 -6.97 12.96 -16.80
N GLY A 157 -7.50 11.74 -16.64
CA GLY A 157 -8.92 11.47 -16.90
C GLY A 157 -9.79 12.24 -15.90
N LEU A 158 -9.77 11.78 -14.66
CA LEU A 158 -10.49 12.37 -13.53
C LEU A 158 -9.52 12.93 -12.49
N LEU A 159 -9.61 14.24 -12.24
CA LEU A 159 -8.89 14.93 -11.18
C LEU A 159 -9.85 15.33 -10.06
N VAL A 160 -9.66 14.81 -8.84
CA VAL A 160 -10.39 15.24 -7.64
C VAL A 160 -9.48 16.12 -6.80
N PHE A 161 -9.88 17.38 -6.56
CA PHE A 161 -8.96 18.42 -6.12
C PHE A 161 -9.58 19.39 -5.10
N ARG A 162 -8.72 20.04 -4.29
CA ARG A 162 -9.09 21.14 -3.37
C ARG A 162 -10.27 20.82 -2.44
N ASN A 163 -10.16 19.75 -1.65
CA ASN A 163 -11.23 19.24 -0.77
C ASN A 163 -12.48 18.71 -1.51
N GLY A 164 -12.40 18.52 -2.83
CA GLY A 164 -13.42 17.81 -3.57
C GLY A 164 -13.55 16.37 -3.08
N SER A 165 -14.74 15.79 -3.24
CA SER A 165 -14.94 14.37 -2.98
C SER A 165 -15.78 13.68 -4.04
N ALA A 166 -15.30 12.52 -4.50
CA ALA A 166 -15.92 11.78 -5.59
C ALA A 166 -16.25 10.32 -5.22
N THR A 167 -17.41 9.83 -5.65
CA THR A 167 -17.70 8.40 -5.76
C THR A 167 -17.66 8.01 -7.22
N ILE A 168 -16.89 6.99 -7.56
CA ILE A 168 -16.62 6.55 -8.93
C ILE A 168 -17.17 5.14 -9.09
N ASP A 169 -18.04 4.96 -10.06
CA ASP A 169 -18.70 3.69 -10.35
C ASP A 169 -18.64 3.41 -11.85
N ASN A 170 -17.88 2.38 -12.25
CA ASN A 170 -17.75 1.95 -13.64
C ASN A 170 -17.24 3.07 -14.59
N LEU A 171 -16.18 3.77 -14.19
CA LEU A 171 -15.52 4.79 -15.01
C LEU A 171 -14.55 4.11 -15.99
N ALA A 172 -14.60 4.51 -17.26
CA ALA A 172 -13.60 4.17 -18.27
C ALA A 172 -12.76 5.41 -18.62
N VAL A 173 -11.44 5.28 -18.73
CA VAL A 173 -10.54 6.36 -19.15
C VAL A 173 -9.65 5.89 -20.29
N SER A 174 -9.45 6.73 -21.30
CA SER A 174 -8.52 6.42 -22.40
C SER A 174 -7.74 7.66 -22.85
N GLY A 175 -6.53 7.42 -23.35
CA GLY A 175 -5.64 8.48 -23.86
C GLY A 175 -5.09 9.44 -22.80
N ALA A 176 -5.29 9.14 -21.50
CA ALA A 176 -4.74 9.90 -20.38
C ALA A 176 -3.51 9.20 -19.81
N GLN A 177 -2.56 9.96 -19.25
CA GLN A 177 -1.42 9.40 -18.54
C GLN A 177 -1.84 8.77 -17.21
N TYR A 178 -2.82 9.40 -16.53
CA TYR A 178 -3.40 8.91 -15.29
C TYR A 178 -4.91 8.88 -15.40
N SER A 179 -5.52 7.76 -15.03
CA SER A 179 -6.97 7.62 -15.09
C SER A 179 -7.65 8.42 -13.98
N VAL A 180 -7.18 8.27 -12.74
CA VAL A 180 -7.72 8.97 -11.57
C VAL A 180 -6.60 9.56 -10.73
N VAL A 181 -6.69 10.85 -10.42
CA VAL A 181 -5.77 11.54 -9.51
C VAL A 181 -6.56 12.24 -8.41
N VAL A 182 -6.22 11.96 -7.15
CA VAL A 182 -6.81 12.60 -5.97
C VAL A 182 -5.74 13.45 -5.29
N ALA A 183 -5.98 14.76 -5.14
CA ALA A 183 -4.94 15.66 -4.63
C ALA A 183 -5.44 16.78 -3.73
N ARG A 184 -4.53 17.29 -2.87
CA ARG A 184 -4.74 18.45 -1.99
C ARG A 184 -5.97 18.32 -1.09
N ALA A 185 -5.90 17.37 -0.15
CA ALA A 185 -6.95 17.07 0.83
C ALA A 185 -8.30 16.66 0.23
N ALA A 186 -8.34 16.32 -1.06
CA ALA A 186 -9.49 15.71 -1.71
C ALA A 186 -9.60 14.22 -1.34
N SER A 187 -10.79 13.65 -1.57
CA SER A 187 -11.03 12.22 -1.40
C SER A 187 -11.76 11.60 -2.59
N ALA A 188 -11.42 10.36 -2.94
CA ALA A 188 -12.22 9.60 -3.91
C ALA A 188 -12.46 8.17 -3.43
N LYS A 189 -13.61 7.63 -3.80
CA LYS A 189 -14.00 6.25 -3.57
C LYS A 189 -14.31 5.59 -4.91
N ILE A 190 -13.54 4.58 -5.31
CA ILE A 190 -13.83 3.72 -6.45
C ILE A 190 -14.63 2.53 -5.94
N VAL A 191 -15.86 2.37 -6.43
CA VAL A 191 -16.75 1.26 -6.08
C VAL A 191 -16.54 0.11 -7.05
N ASN A 192 -16.66 0.39 -8.34
CA ASN A 192 -16.39 -0.55 -9.41
C ASN A 192 -15.40 0.09 -10.38
N THR A 193 -14.32 -0.62 -10.66
CA THR A 193 -13.39 -0.25 -11.73
C THR A 193 -14.06 -0.56 -13.06
N GLY A 194 -14.23 0.45 -13.91
CA GLY A 194 -14.35 0.22 -15.34
C GLY A 194 -12.95 0.02 -15.93
N ASP A 195 -12.69 0.64 -17.07
CA ASP A 195 -11.35 0.68 -17.69
C ASP A 195 -10.50 1.82 -17.07
N ILE A 196 -10.01 1.60 -15.85
CA ILE A 196 -9.07 2.50 -15.17
C ILE A 196 -7.70 1.85 -15.25
N ASP A 197 -6.67 2.54 -15.75
CA ASP A 197 -5.31 2.00 -15.87
C ASP A 197 -4.43 2.40 -14.67
N VAL A 198 -4.54 3.66 -14.23
CA VAL A 198 -3.71 4.20 -13.12
C VAL A 198 -4.55 5.07 -12.20
N ALA A 199 -4.56 4.73 -10.92
CA ALA A 199 -5.21 5.52 -9.88
C ALA A 199 -4.21 5.94 -8.79
N GLN A 200 -4.13 7.23 -8.49
CA GLN A 200 -3.16 7.73 -7.51
C GLN A 200 -3.74 8.77 -6.54
N ALA A 201 -3.28 8.69 -5.30
CA ALA A 201 -3.45 9.71 -4.28
C ALA A 201 -2.15 10.51 -4.11
N VAL A 202 -2.19 11.83 -4.30
CA VAL A 202 -0.99 12.68 -4.20
C VAL A 202 -1.19 13.89 -3.31
N SER A 203 -0.11 14.42 -2.73
CA SER A 203 -0.13 15.72 -2.02
C SER A 203 -1.24 15.81 -0.97
N GLY A 204 -1.35 14.81 -0.10
CA GLY A 204 -2.39 14.72 0.94
C GLY A 204 -3.78 14.29 0.45
N GLY A 205 -3.92 13.80 -0.79
CA GLY A 205 -5.16 13.18 -1.27
C GLY A 205 -5.44 11.83 -0.61
N SER A 206 -6.70 11.41 -0.58
CA SER A 206 -7.14 10.12 -0.04
C SER A 206 -7.96 9.33 -1.08
N LEU A 207 -7.48 8.15 -1.46
CA LEU A 207 -8.17 7.26 -2.39
C LEU A 207 -8.61 6.00 -1.65
N ARG A 208 -9.87 5.59 -1.84
CA ARG A 208 -10.40 4.32 -1.36
C ARG A 208 -10.90 3.48 -2.54
N ILE A 209 -10.62 2.19 -2.52
CA ILE A 209 -10.99 1.24 -3.56
C ILE A 209 -11.81 0.12 -2.91
N GLU A 210 -13.06 -0.08 -3.33
CA GLU A 210 -14.04 -1.04 -2.78
C GLU A 210 -14.47 -2.10 -3.81
N GLY A 211 -13.53 -2.60 -4.59
CA GLY A 211 -13.83 -3.43 -5.74
C GLY A 211 -12.85 -3.09 -6.85
N GLY A 212 -12.35 -4.12 -7.52
CA GLY A 212 -11.39 -3.98 -8.58
C GLY A 212 -11.39 -5.23 -9.43
N ASN A 213 -11.63 -5.02 -10.72
CA ASN A 213 -11.26 -5.97 -11.76
C ASN A 213 -9.74 -5.86 -12.02
N SER A 214 -9.22 -6.82 -12.78
CA SER A 214 -7.81 -6.91 -13.08
C SER A 214 -7.29 -5.69 -13.84
N ASP A 215 -5.99 -5.45 -13.67
CA ASP A 215 -5.14 -4.69 -14.60
C ASP A 215 -5.06 -3.16 -14.41
N PHE A 216 -4.99 -2.69 -13.16
CA PHE A 216 -4.62 -1.28 -12.91
C PHE A 216 -3.58 -1.08 -11.82
N ARG A 217 -2.83 0.03 -11.93
CA ARG A 217 -1.72 0.42 -11.04
C ARG A 217 -2.19 1.43 -10.00
N ILE A 218 -1.62 1.30 -8.81
CA ILE A 218 -1.93 2.16 -7.65
C ILE A 218 -0.70 2.99 -7.28
N GLY A 219 -0.91 4.29 -7.10
CA GLY A 219 0.12 5.22 -6.62
C GLY A 219 -0.27 5.96 -5.34
N ALA A 220 0.66 6.13 -4.40
CA ALA A 220 0.52 7.08 -3.30
C ALA A 220 1.78 7.93 -3.13
N TYR A 221 1.68 9.23 -3.39
CA TYR A 221 2.85 10.12 -3.44
C TYR A 221 2.68 11.36 -2.56
N ARG A 222 3.76 11.88 -1.98
CA ARG A 222 3.76 13.18 -1.26
C ARG A 222 2.66 13.23 -0.18
N ASN A 223 2.71 12.30 0.77
CA ASN A 223 1.71 12.11 1.83
C ASN A 223 0.30 11.72 1.32
N GLY A 224 0.19 11.16 0.12
CA GLY A 224 -1.05 10.55 -0.37
C GLY A 224 -1.41 9.28 0.42
N THR A 225 -2.70 9.00 0.57
CA THR A 225 -3.18 7.79 1.26
C THR A 225 -4.08 6.97 0.36
N VAL A 226 -3.84 5.65 0.30
CA VAL A 226 -4.69 4.68 -0.39
C VAL A 226 -5.25 3.66 0.62
N GLU A 227 -6.55 3.40 0.56
CA GLU A 227 -7.21 2.30 1.27
C GLU A 227 -7.81 1.30 0.29
N ILE A 228 -7.39 0.03 0.35
CA ILE A 228 -7.96 -1.05 -0.45
C ILE A 228 -8.90 -1.88 0.44
N ARG A 229 -10.16 -1.98 0.04
CA ARG A 229 -11.17 -2.87 0.62
C ARG A 229 -11.53 -3.92 -0.43
N PRO A 230 -10.82 -5.06 -0.45
CA PRO A 230 -11.04 -6.08 -1.45
C PRO A 230 -12.50 -6.58 -1.44
N SER A 231 -13.02 -6.86 -2.63
CA SER A 231 -14.35 -7.45 -2.80
C SER A 231 -14.33 -8.94 -2.42
N ALA A 232 -15.50 -9.56 -2.27
CA ALA A 232 -15.62 -11.00 -2.03
C ALA A 232 -14.92 -11.86 -3.11
N ALA A 233 -14.80 -11.34 -4.34
CA ALA A 233 -14.12 -12.01 -5.45
C ALA A 233 -12.59 -11.84 -5.43
N GLY A 234 -12.05 -11.07 -4.48
CA GLY A 234 -10.64 -10.63 -4.47
C GLY A 234 -10.45 -9.29 -5.18
N SER A 235 -9.19 -8.89 -5.34
CA SER A 235 -8.78 -7.73 -6.15
C SER A 235 -7.43 -8.02 -6.77
N VAL A 236 -7.25 -7.66 -8.04
CA VAL A 236 -6.02 -7.88 -8.80
C VAL A 236 -5.48 -6.53 -9.27
N PHE A 237 -4.20 -6.27 -9.04
CA PHE A 237 -3.51 -5.04 -9.43
C PHE A 237 -2.25 -5.37 -10.23
N GLU A 238 -1.83 -4.52 -11.16
CA GLU A 238 -0.54 -4.70 -11.85
C GLU A 238 0.64 -4.24 -10.99
N GLY A 239 0.43 -3.24 -10.14
CA GLY A 239 1.52 -2.67 -9.38
C GLY A 239 1.06 -1.67 -8.35
N ILE A 240 1.88 -1.51 -7.32
CA ILE A 240 1.71 -0.58 -6.22
C ILE A 240 3.01 0.18 -6.05
N GLU A 241 2.96 1.50 -6.11
CA GLU A 241 4.11 2.37 -5.85
C GLU A 241 3.75 3.45 -4.84
N LEU A 242 4.53 3.53 -3.76
CA LEU A 242 4.40 4.55 -2.73
C LEU A 242 5.72 5.33 -2.62
N ALA A 243 5.65 6.66 -2.65
CA ALA A 243 6.82 7.49 -2.40
C ALA A 243 6.52 8.78 -1.62
N ASP A 244 7.56 9.36 -1.03
CA ASP A 244 7.49 10.68 -0.36
C ASP A 244 6.41 10.73 0.74
N GLY A 245 6.44 9.78 1.66
CA GLY A 245 5.44 9.67 2.74
C GLY A 245 4.12 9.05 2.31
N GLY A 246 4.07 8.35 1.18
CA GLY A 246 2.88 7.63 0.72
C GLY A 246 2.43 6.56 1.72
N VAL A 247 1.11 6.40 1.88
CA VAL A 247 0.54 5.40 2.80
C VAL A 247 -0.44 4.51 2.06
N LEU A 248 -0.30 3.20 2.21
CA LEU A 248 -1.28 2.21 1.77
C LEU A 248 -1.75 1.37 2.95
N ARG A 249 -3.06 1.15 3.02
CA ARG A 249 -3.68 0.24 3.98
C ARG A 249 -4.67 -0.67 3.28
N THR A 250 -4.61 -1.96 3.56
CA THR A 250 -5.67 -2.87 3.18
C THR A 250 -6.54 -3.16 4.39
N ARG A 251 -7.86 -3.17 4.19
CA ARG A 251 -8.83 -3.47 5.25
C ARG A 251 -9.79 -4.53 4.74
N GLY A 252 -9.77 -5.68 5.39
CA GLY A 252 -10.65 -6.81 5.07
C GLY A 252 -9.94 -8.11 5.39
N THR A 253 -10.58 -8.94 6.23
CA THR A 253 -10.06 -10.25 6.61
C THR A 253 -10.77 -11.31 5.78
N GLY A 254 -10.08 -11.92 4.81
CA GLY A 254 -10.57 -13.14 4.15
C GLY A 254 -10.65 -13.12 2.62
N THR A 255 -10.31 -12.00 1.97
CA THR A 255 -10.29 -11.90 0.50
C THR A 255 -8.90 -11.56 0.02
N ASN A 256 -8.39 -12.34 -0.93
CA ASN A 256 -7.03 -12.20 -1.43
C ASN A 256 -6.88 -10.91 -2.24
N ILE A 257 -5.80 -10.18 -1.98
CA ILE A 257 -5.27 -9.17 -2.89
C ILE A 257 -4.17 -9.82 -3.69
N THR A 258 -4.27 -9.77 -5.01
CA THR A 258 -3.22 -10.22 -5.92
C THR A 258 -2.57 -9.00 -6.54
N VAL A 259 -1.24 -8.95 -6.54
CA VAL A 259 -0.47 -7.96 -7.30
C VAL A 259 0.41 -8.71 -8.30
N ASN A 260 0.22 -8.43 -9.58
CA ASN A 260 0.96 -9.03 -10.69
C ASN A 260 2.02 -8.04 -11.17
N GLY A 261 3.12 -7.92 -10.42
CA GLY A 261 4.19 -6.96 -10.71
C GLY A 261 4.86 -6.45 -9.45
N LYS A 262 5.07 -5.13 -9.37
CA LYS A 262 5.88 -4.50 -8.31
C LYS A 262 5.04 -4.00 -7.14
N VAL A 263 5.53 -4.20 -5.93
CA VAL A 263 5.14 -3.41 -4.76
C VAL A 263 6.37 -2.66 -4.26
N ALA A 264 6.41 -1.34 -4.45
CA ALA A 264 7.56 -0.52 -4.12
C ALA A 264 7.23 0.62 -3.15
N LEU A 265 8.07 0.78 -2.13
CA LEU A 265 7.98 1.84 -1.14
C LEU A 265 9.29 2.63 -1.10
N TYR A 266 9.20 3.94 -1.26
CA TYR A 266 10.36 4.85 -1.25
C TYR A 266 10.13 6.03 -0.29
N ARG A 267 11.21 6.64 0.19
CA ARG A 267 11.22 7.93 0.90
C ARG A 267 10.14 8.04 1.99
N SER A 268 10.30 7.26 3.07
CA SER A 268 9.42 7.28 4.26
C SER A 268 7.98 6.83 4.01
N SER A 269 7.77 5.91 3.07
CA SER A 269 6.44 5.39 2.75
C SER A 269 6.06 4.19 3.60
N ASN A 270 4.76 3.95 3.75
CA ASN A 270 4.23 2.93 4.65
C ASN A 270 3.15 2.08 3.96
N ALA A 271 3.30 0.76 3.95
CA ALA A 271 2.27 -0.15 3.46
C ALA A 271 1.89 -1.19 4.51
N TYR A 272 0.59 -1.38 4.70
CA TYR A 272 0.03 -2.31 5.67
C TYR A 272 -0.98 -3.22 4.97
N PHE A 273 -0.66 -4.51 4.87
CA PHE A 273 -1.53 -5.54 4.32
C PHE A 273 -2.11 -6.39 5.46
N GLU A 274 -3.39 -6.19 5.81
CA GLU A 274 -4.06 -6.89 6.93
C GLU A 274 -4.66 -8.25 6.56
N GLY A 275 -4.95 -8.47 5.27
CA GLY A 275 -5.49 -9.71 4.72
C GLY A 275 -4.51 -10.43 3.79
N PRO A 276 -4.88 -11.61 3.27
CA PRO A 276 -4.00 -12.38 2.41
C PRO A 276 -3.56 -11.57 1.18
N LEU A 277 -2.25 -11.51 0.95
CA LEU A 277 -1.63 -10.89 -0.21
C LEU A 277 -0.97 -11.98 -1.03
N THR A 278 -1.15 -11.99 -2.35
CA THR A 278 -0.36 -12.76 -3.29
C THR A 278 0.40 -11.78 -4.17
N LEU A 279 1.73 -11.76 -4.07
CA LEU A 279 2.57 -11.02 -5.00
C LEU A 279 3.14 -12.01 -6.01
N ASN A 280 2.71 -11.88 -7.27
CA ASN A 280 3.24 -12.69 -8.36
C ASN A 280 4.38 -11.94 -9.04
N TYR A 281 5.42 -12.69 -9.40
CA TYR A 281 6.45 -12.22 -10.31
C TYR A 281 5.81 -11.84 -11.65
N ASP A 282 6.15 -10.66 -12.17
CA ASP A 282 5.86 -10.34 -13.57
C ASP A 282 7.02 -10.90 -14.41
N ASP A 283 6.68 -11.86 -15.26
CA ASP A 283 7.59 -12.60 -16.15
C ASP A 283 8.21 -11.74 -17.23
N ASN A 284 7.89 -10.44 -17.30
CA ASN A 284 8.48 -9.56 -18.28
C ASN A 284 9.96 -9.25 -17.94
N PRO A 285 10.93 -9.85 -18.67
CA PRO A 285 12.35 -9.69 -18.39
C PRO A 285 12.87 -8.29 -18.73
N GLU A 286 12.08 -7.46 -19.40
CA GLU A 286 12.44 -6.08 -19.73
C GLU A 286 12.23 -5.12 -18.55
N THR A 287 11.51 -5.54 -17.51
CA THR A 287 11.30 -4.75 -16.30
C THR A 287 12.05 -5.42 -15.14
N GLU A 288 13.28 -4.96 -14.87
CA GLU A 288 14.10 -5.32 -13.69
C GLU A 288 13.43 -4.97 -12.34
N ASP A 289 12.16 -4.57 -12.37
CA ASP A 289 11.43 -3.93 -11.29
C ASP A 289 10.36 -4.83 -10.66
N SER A 290 10.31 -6.13 -10.98
CA SER A 290 9.41 -7.08 -10.34
C SER A 290 9.91 -7.44 -8.95
N GLY A 291 9.10 -7.20 -7.91
CA GLY A 291 9.55 -7.46 -6.55
C GLY A 291 8.75 -6.76 -5.47
N LEU A 292 9.08 -7.13 -4.23
CA LEU A 292 8.67 -6.41 -3.04
C LEU A 292 9.84 -5.56 -2.56
N ILE A 293 9.74 -4.24 -2.70
CA ILE A 293 10.86 -3.33 -2.43
C ILE A 293 10.45 -2.30 -1.38
N ALA A 294 11.27 -2.13 -0.34
CA ALA A 294 11.13 -1.03 0.62
C ALA A 294 12.46 -0.34 0.88
N LEU A 295 12.59 0.90 0.43
CA LEU A 295 13.80 1.72 0.53
C LEU A 295 13.58 3.02 1.31
N GLU A 296 14.67 3.58 1.82
CA GLU A 296 14.77 4.98 2.31
C GLU A 296 13.76 5.32 3.43
N ASN A 297 13.91 4.67 4.59
CA ASN A 297 13.09 4.81 5.79
C ASN A 297 11.63 4.35 5.62
N SER A 298 11.39 3.39 4.74
CA SER A 298 10.03 2.88 4.50
C SER A 298 9.66 1.74 5.44
N ALA A 299 8.37 1.53 5.67
CA ALA A 299 7.89 0.44 6.51
C ALA A 299 6.82 -0.40 5.80
N LEU A 300 7.02 -1.71 5.82
CA LEU A 300 6.13 -2.69 5.23
C LEU A 300 5.67 -3.69 6.30
N ARG A 301 4.35 -3.86 6.40
CA ARG A 301 3.74 -4.88 7.23
C ARG A 301 2.88 -5.83 6.39
N LEU A 302 3.19 -7.11 6.48
CA LEU A 302 2.49 -8.19 5.77
C LEU A 302 1.84 -9.14 6.76
N ARG A 303 0.61 -9.57 6.49
CA ARG A 303 -0.07 -10.61 7.25
C ARG A 303 -0.65 -11.64 6.30
N ASN A 304 -0.31 -12.92 6.49
CA ASN A 304 -0.75 -14.03 5.63
C ASN A 304 -0.41 -13.81 4.15
N ALA A 305 0.77 -13.26 3.84
CA ALA A 305 1.19 -13.00 2.47
C ALA A 305 1.85 -14.22 1.83
N THR A 306 1.68 -14.40 0.53
CA THR A 306 2.46 -15.29 -0.33
C THR A 306 3.20 -14.43 -1.35
N ILE A 307 4.51 -14.35 -1.23
CA ILE A 307 5.37 -13.52 -2.08
C ILE A 307 6.15 -14.44 -3.01
N ASN A 308 5.78 -14.50 -4.27
CA ASN A 308 6.41 -15.36 -5.28
C ASN A 308 7.51 -14.62 -6.05
N THR A 309 8.24 -13.71 -5.40
CA THR A 309 9.24 -12.83 -6.01
C THR A 309 10.31 -12.44 -4.99
N MET A 310 11.39 -11.80 -5.46
CA MET A 310 12.45 -11.26 -4.61
C MET A 310 11.89 -10.16 -3.68
N THR A 311 12.42 -10.13 -2.45
CA THR A 311 12.14 -9.06 -1.48
C THR A 311 13.42 -8.32 -1.14
N GLU A 312 13.42 -6.99 -1.30
CA GLU A 312 14.54 -6.11 -0.98
C GLU A 312 14.12 -5.04 0.04
N ILE A 313 14.85 -4.95 1.15
CA ILE A 313 14.63 -3.95 2.21
C ILE A 313 15.95 -3.22 2.48
N ALA A 314 16.02 -1.91 2.23
CA ALA A 314 17.26 -1.15 2.44
C ALA A 314 17.04 0.30 2.91
N GLY A 315 18.13 0.96 3.32
CA GLY A 315 18.14 2.38 3.66
C GLY A 315 17.32 2.72 4.89
N SER A 316 17.55 2.00 6.01
CA SER A 316 16.80 2.17 7.27
C SER A 316 15.31 1.81 7.17
N SER A 317 14.97 0.86 6.30
CA SER A 317 13.59 0.39 6.11
C SER A 317 13.27 -0.80 7.02
N THR A 318 11.97 -1.09 7.18
CA THR A 318 11.52 -2.20 8.02
C THR A 318 10.52 -3.10 7.30
N LEU A 319 10.71 -4.42 7.43
CA LEU A 319 9.76 -5.45 7.04
C LEU A 319 9.25 -6.17 8.29
N ARG A 320 7.94 -6.30 8.43
CA ARG A 320 7.32 -7.17 9.44
C ARG A 320 6.32 -8.10 8.77
N ALA A 321 6.62 -9.38 8.71
CA ALA A 321 5.78 -10.39 8.11
C ALA A 321 5.23 -11.35 9.18
N PHE A 322 3.94 -11.64 9.12
CA PHE A 322 3.24 -12.53 10.04
C PHE A 322 2.60 -13.66 9.26
N SER A 323 3.04 -14.91 9.50
CA SER A 323 2.55 -16.11 8.83
C SER A 323 2.60 -16.01 7.30
N SER A 324 3.66 -15.41 6.77
CA SER A 324 3.84 -15.18 5.33
C SER A 324 4.81 -16.19 4.73
N ALA A 325 4.56 -16.61 3.50
CA ALA A 325 5.43 -17.47 2.71
C ALA A 325 6.10 -16.66 1.59
N PHE A 326 7.42 -16.65 1.55
CA PHE A 326 8.22 -16.16 0.45
C PHE A 326 8.62 -17.38 -0.38
N LYS A 327 8.32 -17.37 -1.68
CA LYS A 327 8.55 -18.45 -2.64
C LYS A 327 9.31 -17.92 -3.85
N GLU A 328 10.18 -18.73 -4.42
CA GLU A 328 10.84 -18.43 -5.67
C GLU A 328 9.86 -18.68 -6.82
N TYR A 329 9.94 -17.85 -7.87
CA TYR A 329 9.18 -18.06 -9.09
C TYR A 329 9.85 -19.12 -9.96
N GLY A 330 9.05 -20.02 -10.57
CA GLY A 330 9.55 -20.99 -11.56
C GLY A 330 10.25 -22.23 -11.00
N VAL A 331 10.60 -22.27 -9.71
CA VAL A 331 11.13 -23.46 -9.04
C VAL A 331 10.13 -23.90 -7.95
N PRO A 332 9.41 -25.03 -8.12
CA PRO A 332 8.33 -25.44 -7.22
C PRO A 332 8.74 -25.67 -5.75
N THR A 333 10.04 -25.75 -5.49
CA THR A 333 10.63 -26.17 -4.22
C THR A 333 11.47 -25.11 -3.52
N ASN A 334 11.76 -23.99 -4.19
CA ASN A 334 12.69 -23.00 -3.63
C ASN A 334 11.90 -21.86 -2.98
N GLY A 335 12.26 -21.50 -1.76
CA GLY A 335 11.68 -20.36 -1.09
C GLY A 335 12.17 -19.03 -1.69
N GLY A 336 11.41 -17.97 -1.53
CA GLY A 336 11.76 -16.63 -2.00
C GLY A 336 12.84 -16.02 -1.13
N PHE A 337 13.75 -15.27 -1.73
CA PHE A 337 14.90 -14.68 -1.06
C PHE A 337 14.56 -13.29 -0.49
N ILE A 338 15.07 -13.00 0.71
CA ILE A 338 14.92 -11.70 1.38
C ILE A 338 16.30 -11.06 1.56
N TYR A 339 16.52 -9.93 0.89
CA TYR A 339 17.70 -9.10 1.09
C TYR A 339 17.40 -7.97 2.09
N VAL A 340 18.21 -7.87 3.15
CA VAL A 340 18.10 -6.85 4.19
C VAL A 340 19.38 -6.02 4.25
N GLY A 341 19.37 -4.91 3.51
CA GLY A 341 20.49 -4.00 3.38
C GLY A 341 20.61 -2.95 4.50
N VAL A 342 21.57 -2.05 4.31
CA VAL A 342 22.09 -1.07 5.27
C VAL A 342 21.08 -0.54 6.29
N SER A 343 21.39 -0.79 7.57
CA SER A 343 20.65 -0.29 8.74
C SER A 343 19.14 -0.62 8.75
N SER A 344 18.72 -1.67 8.05
CA SER A 344 17.33 -2.08 7.94
C SER A 344 17.00 -3.25 8.87
N ALA A 345 15.71 -3.54 9.04
CA ALA A 345 15.28 -4.65 9.89
C ALA A 345 14.18 -5.50 9.24
N ALA A 346 14.27 -6.82 9.37
CA ALA A 346 13.24 -7.77 8.99
C ALA A 346 12.75 -8.56 10.22
N VAL A 347 11.45 -8.76 10.35
CA VAL A 347 10.88 -9.61 11.40
C VAL A 347 9.92 -10.59 10.74
N LEU A 348 10.20 -11.88 10.88
CA LEU A 348 9.37 -12.98 10.38
C LEU A 348 8.77 -13.73 11.57
N HIS A 349 7.46 -13.57 11.78
CA HIS A 349 6.69 -14.32 12.78
C HIS A 349 5.96 -15.48 12.10
N GLY A 350 6.56 -16.67 12.11
CA GLY A 350 6.13 -17.86 11.40
C GLY A 350 6.30 -17.75 9.89
N GLY A 351 5.80 -18.76 9.17
CA GLY A 351 5.86 -18.80 7.70
C GLY A 351 7.18 -19.38 7.18
N SER A 352 7.50 -19.10 5.91
CA SER A 352 8.68 -19.70 5.25
C SER A 352 9.37 -18.74 4.28
N ALA A 353 10.69 -18.82 4.13
CA ALA A 353 11.47 -18.15 3.09
C ALA A 353 12.56 -19.08 2.55
N GLY A 354 13.13 -18.74 1.38
CA GLY A 354 14.22 -19.52 0.77
C GLY A 354 15.52 -19.28 1.51
N GLY A 355 15.89 -18.01 1.62
CA GLY A 355 17.03 -17.57 2.39
C GLY A 355 16.91 -16.09 2.75
N ILE A 356 17.80 -15.65 3.63
CA ILE A 356 17.93 -14.26 4.04
C ILE A 356 19.39 -13.86 3.97
N GLU A 357 19.67 -12.71 3.36
CA GLU A 357 20.99 -12.07 3.42
C GLU A 357 20.88 -10.73 4.14
N LEU A 358 21.79 -10.50 5.07
CA LEU A 358 21.87 -9.31 5.88
C LEU A 358 23.22 -8.63 5.69
N THR A 359 23.19 -7.34 5.35
CA THR A 359 24.41 -6.53 5.18
C THR A 359 24.36 -5.22 5.97
N GLU A 360 25.55 -4.74 6.36
CA GLU A 360 25.81 -3.38 6.84
C GLU A 360 24.88 -2.90 7.98
N LYS A 361 25.02 -3.51 9.17
CA LYS A 361 24.29 -3.14 10.39
C LYS A 361 22.79 -3.34 10.29
N SER A 362 22.35 -4.30 9.48
CA SER A 362 20.95 -4.69 9.44
C SER A 362 20.65 -5.71 10.54
N SER A 363 19.37 -6.06 10.68
CA SER A 363 18.94 -7.05 11.65
C SER A 363 17.78 -7.90 11.16
N ALA A 364 17.71 -9.15 11.61
CA ALA A 364 16.52 -9.98 11.43
C ALA A 364 16.11 -10.68 12.74
N VAL A 365 14.80 -10.86 12.89
CA VAL A 365 14.22 -11.71 13.94
C VAL A 365 13.38 -12.80 13.28
N LEU A 366 13.70 -14.05 13.57
CA LEU A 366 13.05 -15.25 13.05
C LEU A 366 12.31 -15.94 14.21
N ASP A 367 11.03 -15.65 14.37
CA ASP A 367 10.18 -16.22 15.43
C ASP A 367 9.29 -17.30 14.82
N GLY A 368 9.63 -18.58 15.00
CA GLY A 368 8.90 -19.72 14.46
C GLY A 368 8.95 -19.86 12.93
N ALA A 369 9.86 -19.15 12.26
CA ALA A 369 9.98 -19.15 10.80
C ALA A 369 10.76 -20.36 10.26
N THR A 370 10.51 -20.75 9.01
CA THR A 370 11.26 -21.81 8.30
C THR A 370 12.08 -21.24 7.13
N LEU A 371 13.39 -21.49 7.10
CA LEU A 371 14.27 -21.15 5.96
C LEU A 371 14.67 -22.45 5.24
N SER A 372 14.65 -22.49 3.91
CA SER A 372 14.87 -23.74 3.14
C SER A 372 16.20 -23.87 2.39
N GLY A 373 17.03 -22.82 2.29
CA GLY A 373 18.41 -22.90 1.80
C GLY A 373 18.70 -22.59 0.34
N THR A 374 17.67 -22.48 -0.48
CA THR A 374 17.85 -22.34 -1.93
C THR A 374 17.97 -20.86 -2.30
N ASN A 375 19.18 -20.36 -2.51
CA ASN A 375 19.42 -19.01 -3.04
C ASN A 375 19.36 -18.99 -4.57
N ILE A 376 18.93 -17.85 -5.10
CA ILE A 376 18.83 -17.48 -6.52
C ILE A 376 20.21 -17.47 -7.21
N TRP A 377 21.30 -17.23 -6.47
CA TRP A 377 22.64 -17.10 -7.05
C TRP A 377 23.43 -18.41 -7.17
N GLY A 378 22.82 -19.56 -6.84
CA GLY A 378 23.46 -20.86 -6.95
C GLY A 378 24.45 -21.18 -5.83
N ASP A 379 24.50 -20.34 -4.80
CA ASP A 379 25.15 -20.63 -3.53
C ASP A 379 24.12 -21.25 -2.57
N ASP A 380 24.44 -22.40 -1.98
CA ASP A 380 23.56 -23.12 -1.05
C ASP A 380 23.69 -22.49 0.35
N PHE A 381 22.89 -21.47 0.65
CA PHE A 381 22.80 -20.94 2.01
C PHE A 381 21.38 -20.51 2.38
N ALA A 382 21.00 -20.77 3.63
CA ALA A 382 19.74 -20.29 4.20
C ALA A 382 19.89 -18.90 4.82
N LEU A 383 21.05 -18.58 5.39
CA LEU A 383 21.27 -17.32 6.10
C LEU A 383 22.71 -16.82 5.93
N GLU A 384 22.86 -15.57 5.47
CA GLU A 384 24.15 -14.86 5.47
C GLU A 384 24.05 -13.58 6.31
N ILE A 385 24.99 -13.41 7.24
CA ILE A 385 25.01 -12.33 8.22
C ILE A 385 26.35 -11.59 8.14
N ASP A 386 26.42 -10.50 7.37
CA ASP A 386 27.59 -9.62 7.31
C ASP A 386 27.37 -8.36 8.15
N SER A 387 28.18 -8.19 9.21
CA SER A 387 28.18 -6.99 10.05
C SER A 387 26.79 -6.63 10.60
N SER A 388 25.97 -7.66 10.85
CA SER A 388 24.53 -7.58 11.11
C SER A 388 24.14 -8.53 12.24
N ALA A 389 22.89 -8.48 12.71
CA ALA A 389 22.44 -9.30 13.84
C ALA A 389 21.18 -10.12 13.50
N VAL A 390 21.18 -11.39 13.85
CA VAL A 390 19.99 -12.26 13.72
C VAL A 390 19.68 -12.93 15.04
N THR A 391 18.42 -12.86 15.46
CA THR A 391 17.88 -13.64 16.57
C THR A 391 16.86 -14.63 16.02
N ALA A 392 17.08 -15.92 16.26
CA ALA A 392 16.21 -17.02 15.84
C ALA A 392 15.60 -17.69 17.08
N GLU A 393 14.28 -17.58 17.22
CA GLU A 393 13.48 -18.15 18.32
C GLU A 393 12.50 -19.17 17.74
N GLY A 394 12.64 -20.46 18.09
CA GLY A 394 11.78 -21.52 17.55
C GLY A 394 11.86 -21.73 16.02
N ALA A 395 12.91 -21.23 15.37
CA ALA A 395 13.04 -21.27 13.91
C ALA A 395 13.56 -22.63 13.42
N THR A 396 13.29 -22.96 12.16
CA THR A 396 13.90 -24.09 11.45
C THR A 396 14.68 -23.59 10.26
N ILE A 397 15.99 -23.76 10.26
CA ILE A 397 16.90 -23.36 9.19
C ILE A 397 17.35 -24.64 8.48
N GLY A 398 16.97 -24.80 7.22
CA GLY A 398 17.12 -26.03 6.45
C GLY A 398 18.47 -26.23 5.77
N ASP A 399 19.37 -25.26 5.86
CA ASP A 399 20.63 -25.22 5.11
C ASP A 399 21.66 -24.33 5.81
N ASP A 400 22.80 -24.10 5.17
CA ASP A 400 23.98 -23.46 5.75
C ASP A 400 23.71 -22.03 6.28
N VAL A 401 24.41 -21.69 7.36
CA VAL A 401 24.43 -20.36 7.98
C VAL A 401 25.85 -19.80 7.95
N TYR A 402 25.99 -18.62 7.37
CA TYR A 402 27.25 -17.87 7.27
C TYR A 402 27.20 -16.63 8.18
N VAL A 403 28.11 -16.55 9.14
CA VAL A 403 28.24 -15.39 10.05
C VAL A 403 29.57 -14.72 9.80
N ILE A 404 29.56 -13.50 9.25
CA ILE A 404 30.72 -12.83 8.67
C ILE A 404 30.90 -11.44 9.30
N SER A 405 32.15 -10.97 9.41
CA SER A 405 32.48 -9.55 9.64
C SER A 405 31.81 -8.90 10.86
N ASN A 406 31.99 -9.45 12.06
CA ASN A 406 31.28 -9.01 13.29
C ASN A 406 29.77 -9.25 13.27
N GLY A 407 29.29 -10.18 12.43
CA GLY A 407 27.92 -10.67 12.50
C GLY A 407 27.61 -11.31 13.85
N VAL A 408 26.35 -11.22 14.28
CA VAL A 408 25.83 -11.83 15.51
C VAL A 408 24.69 -12.76 15.14
N PHE A 409 24.75 -14.00 15.62
CA PHE A 409 23.67 -14.97 15.46
C PHE A 409 23.29 -15.60 16.79
N GLU A 410 22.05 -15.39 17.22
CA GLU A 410 21.50 -15.94 18.46
C GLU A 410 20.41 -16.96 18.12
N MET A 411 20.49 -18.17 18.68
CA MET A 411 19.53 -19.24 18.47
C MET A 411 18.96 -19.74 19.80
N GLU A 412 17.65 -19.59 19.99
CA GLU A 412 16.88 -20.14 21.13
C GLU A 412 15.78 -21.06 20.60
N GLY A 413 15.66 -22.28 21.16
CA GLY A 413 14.64 -23.26 20.74
C GLY A 413 14.63 -23.61 19.24
N SER A 414 15.72 -23.34 18.51
CA SER A 414 15.77 -23.35 17.04
C SER A 414 16.55 -24.54 16.49
N THR A 415 16.20 -25.03 15.30
CA THR A 415 16.91 -26.14 14.62
C THR A 415 17.61 -25.64 13.37
N LEU A 416 18.93 -25.91 13.26
CA LEU A 416 19.73 -25.75 12.05
C LEU A 416 20.01 -27.13 11.44
N ASN A 417 19.68 -27.34 10.16
CA ASN A 417 19.91 -28.56 9.39
C ASN A 417 20.91 -28.30 8.23
N GLY A 418 21.99 -27.61 8.54
CA GLY A 418 23.07 -27.27 7.61
C GLY A 418 24.36 -27.02 8.38
N ASP A 419 25.39 -26.60 7.67
CA ASP A 419 26.68 -26.25 8.25
C ASP A 419 26.61 -24.84 8.85
N LEU A 420 27.25 -24.65 10.01
CA LEU A 420 27.40 -23.32 10.64
C LEU A 420 28.82 -22.83 10.43
N ILE A 421 28.97 -21.74 9.67
CA ILE A 421 30.27 -21.23 9.25
C ILE A 421 30.45 -19.80 9.76
N VAL A 422 31.44 -19.60 10.64
CA VAL A 422 31.69 -18.32 11.29
C VAL A 422 33.06 -17.77 10.89
N TYR A 423 33.05 -16.58 10.28
CA TYR A 423 34.20 -15.85 9.76
C TYR A 423 34.41 -14.51 10.48
N SER A 424 35.67 -14.05 10.51
CA SER A 424 36.05 -12.64 10.70
C SER A 424 35.35 -11.92 11.87
N ASN A 425 35.59 -12.37 13.11
CA ASN A 425 34.98 -11.84 14.34
C ASN A 425 33.46 -12.04 14.46
N GLY A 426 32.85 -12.95 13.69
CA GLY A 426 31.47 -13.35 13.91
C GLY A 426 31.26 -13.94 15.31
N SER A 427 30.04 -13.79 15.84
CA SER A 427 29.64 -14.34 17.13
C SER A 427 28.36 -15.14 17.01
N VAL A 428 28.35 -16.30 17.67
CA VAL A 428 27.18 -17.19 17.72
C VAL A 428 26.86 -17.52 19.17
N SER A 429 25.59 -17.38 19.55
CA SER A 429 25.04 -17.86 20.81
C SER A 429 24.00 -18.95 20.53
N VAL A 430 24.17 -20.12 21.14
CA VAL A 430 23.21 -21.23 21.06
C VAL A 430 22.67 -21.49 22.46
N GLU A 431 21.38 -21.24 22.63
CA GLU A 431 20.67 -21.34 23.91
C GLU A 431 19.83 -22.62 24.01
N GLU A 432 19.12 -22.77 25.13
CA GLU A 432 18.37 -23.97 25.47
C GLU A 432 17.34 -24.37 24.39
N GLY A 433 17.22 -25.67 24.15
CA GLY A 433 16.27 -26.22 23.19
C GLY A 433 16.70 -26.09 21.73
N SER A 434 17.85 -25.47 21.43
CA SER A 434 18.39 -25.39 20.08
C SER A 434 19.15 -26.66 19.66
N ALA A 435 19.10 -26.97 18.36
CA ALA A 435 19.78 -28.12 17.76
C ALA A 435 20.52 -27.71 16.48
N ILE A 436 21.75 -28.21 16.34
CA ILE A 436 22.54 -28.12 15.10
C ILE A 436 22.74 -29.54 14.58
N ASN A 437 22.12 -29.83 13.44
CA ASN A 437 22.16 -31.08 12.70
C ASN A 437 22.97 -30.86 11.42
N ALA A 438 24.30 -30.90 11.52
CA ALA A 438 25.13 -30.76 10.34
C ALA A 438 24.92 -31.96 9.40
N THR A 439 24.37 -31.70 8.21
CA THR A 439 23.81 -32.74 7.35
C THR A 439 24.89 -33.46 6.53
N ARG A 440 26.13 -32.94 6.45
CA ARG A 440 27.24 -33.60 5.76
C ARG A 440 27.95 -34.62 6.64
N ALA A 441 27.28 -35.74 6.88
CA ALA A 441 27.93 -36.93 7.42
C ALA A 441 28.96 -37.47 6.41
N ALA A 442 30.25 -37.30 6.72
CA ALA A 442 31.33 -37.88 5.93
C ALA A 442 31.21 -39.42 5.92
N SER A 443 30.68 -39.98 4.83
CA SER A 443 30.78 -41.41 4.55
C SER A 443 32.20 -41.73 4.05
N GLY A 444 33.20 -41.67 4.92
CA GLY A 444 34.57 -42.03 4.57
C GLY A 444 35.59 -41.64 5.64
N THR A 445 36.47 -42.57 5.97
CA THR A 445 37.66 -42.35 6.81
C THR A 445 38.50 -41.19 6.25
N CYS A 446 38.54 -40.07 6.98
CA CYS A 446 39.33 -38.86 6.73
C CYS A 446 39.91 -38.67 5.30
N PRO A 447 39.14 -38.11 4.36
CA PRO A 447 39.71 -37.46 3.18
C PRO A 447 39.87 -35.95 3.44
N THR A 448 40.99 -35.40 2.97
CA THR A 448 41.48 -34.03 3.14
C THR A 448 40.69 -32.94 2.38
N MET A 449 39.36 -32.94 2.36
CA MET A 449 38.59 -31.83 1.75
C MET A 449 37.26 -31.55 2.47
N TYR A 450 37.20 -30.36 3.10
CA TYR A 450 36.06 -29.45 3.34
C TYR A 450 34.66 -30.06 3.52
N ASN A 451 34.47 -30.93 4.52
CA ASN A 451 33.13 -31.20 5.07
C ASN A 451 33.19 -30.88 6.56
N GLU A 452 32.83 -29.66 6.90
CA GLU A 452 32.96 -29.11 8.25
C GLU A 452 31.56 -28.77 8.73
N GLY A 453 31.06 -29.46 9.77
CA GLY A 453 29.72 -29.20 10.29
C GLY A 453 29.63 -27.89 11.07
N ILE A 454 30.70 -27.53 11.78
CA ILE A 454 30.89 -26.20 12.37
C ILE A 454 32.30 -25.75 12.04
N ARG A 455 32.44 -24.57 11.43
CA ARG A 455 33.73 -23.93 11.18
C ARG A 455 33.83 -22.62 11.93
N LEU A 456 34.89 -22.48 12.73
CA LEU A 456 35.23 -21.24 13.43
C LEU A 456 36.59 -20.73 12.94
N ASP A 457 36.61 -19.58 12.26
CA ASP A 457 37.84 -18.90 11.85
C ASP A 457 38.33 -17.90 12.93
N MET A 458 39.55 -17.37 12.75
CA MET A 458 40.21 -16.46 13.69
C MET A 458 39.32 -15.31 14.17
N GLY A 459 39.25 -15.13 15.50
CA GLY A 459 38.51 -14.05 16.15
C GLY A 459 37.02 -14.34 16.40
N SER A 460 36.51 -15.48 15.93
CA SER A 460 35.12 -15.90 16.14
C SER A 460 34.87 -16.37 17.57
N ILE A 461 33.65 -16.18 18.06
CA ILE A 461 33.22 -16.62 19.40
C ILE A 461 31.94 -17.44 19.26
N MET A 462 31.94 -18.66 19.82
CA MET A 462 30.73 -19.46 19.98
C MET A 462 30.47 -19.68 21.47
N THR A 463 29.28 -19.33 21.93
CA THR A 463 28.82 -19.60 23.29
C THR A 463 27.69 -20.60 23.24
N VAL A 464 27.81 -21.69 24.01
CA VAL A 464 26.75 -22.70 24.17
C VAL A 464 26.34 -22.67 25.62
N GLN A 465 25.09 -22.29 25.89
CA GLN A 465 24.55 -22.22 27.25
C GLN A 465 23.65 -23.43 27.52
N ASP A 466 23.93 -24.13 28.63
CA ASP A 466 23.19 -25.25 29.21
C ASP A 466 23.25 -26.66 28.56
N SER A 467 22.89 -27.66 29.36
CA SER A 467 23.10 -29.09 29.10
C SER A 467 22.10 -29.75 28.13
N MET A 468 21.19 -28.99 27.51
CA MET A 468 20.11 -29.54 26.67
C MET A 468 20.21 -29.19 25.18
N SER A 469 21.19 -28.39 24.75
CA SER A 469 21.46 -28.18 23.33
C SER A 469 22.15 -29.41 22.70
N THR A 470 21.67 -29.86 21.55
CA THR A 470 22.31 -30.97 20.81
C THR A 470 23.07 -30.45 19.61
N ILE A 471 24.39 -30.61 19.63
CA ILE A 471 25.26 -30.36 18.48
C ILE A 471 25.66 -31.73 17.91
N SER A 472 25.34 -31.97 16.64
CA SER A 472 25.77 -33.16 15.90
C SER A 472 26.52 -32.73 14.64
N GLY A 473 27.80 -33.08 14.55
CA GLY A 473 28.68 -32.68 13.45
C GLY A 473 30.17 -32.73 13.80
N TYR A 474 31.02 -32.42 12.80
CA TYR A 474 32.46 -32.21 12.98
C TYR A 474 32.72 -30.74 13.28
N LEU A 475 33.46 -30.46 14.35
CA LEU A 475 33.95 -29.11 14.65
C LEU A 475 35.35 -28.94 14.05
N HIS A 476 35.50 -27.99 13.13
CA HIS A 476 36.79 -27.55 12.61
C HIS A 476 37.13 -26.16 13.17
N ILE A 477 38.35 -26.02 13.69
CA ILE A 477 38.85 -24.76 14.26
C ILE A 477 40.02 -24.31 13.39
N GLY A 478 39.81 -23.27 12.59
CA GLY A 478 40.85 -22.67 11.75
C GLY A 478 41.89 -21.90 12.57
N TYR A 479 43.17 -22.05 12.24
CA TYR A 479 44.34 -21.31 12.73
C TYR A 479 44.14 -20.48 14.02
N LEU A 480 44.35 -21.08 15.19
CA LEU A 480 44.38 -20.36 16.47
C LEU A 480 45.58 -19.39 16.53
N SER A 481 45.31 -18.08 16.62
CA SER A 481 46.24 -17.17 17.31
C SER A 481 45.93 -17.21 18.81
N ALA A 482 46.97 -17.29 19.63
CA ALA A 482 46.96 -17.87 20.98
C ALA A 482 46.20 -17.10 22.11
N PHE A 483 45.08 -16.40 21.86
CA PHE A 483 44.43 -15.54 22.88
C PHE A 483 42.88 -15.53 22.90
N GLY A 484 42.21 -16.64 22.57
CA GLY A 484 40.76 -16.80 22.84
C GLY A 484 40.50 -17.50 24.17
N ALA A 485 39.72 -16.89 25.07
CA ALA A 485 39.25 -17.54 26.30
C ALA A 485 37.99 -18.37 26.01
N TRP A 486 37.96 -19.62 26.47
CA TRP A 486 36.80 -20.51 26.40
C TRP A 486 36.33 -20.82 27.81
N GLU A 487 35.04 -20.62 28.11
CA GLU A 487 34.37 -21.24 29.25
C GLU A 487 33.46 -22.35 28.73
N LEU A 488 34.02 -23.56 28.63
CA LEU A 488 33.24 -24.76 28.32
C LEU A 488 32.67 -25.32 29.63
N GLY A 489 31.34 -25.35 29.76
CA GLY A 489 30.68 -26.26 30.70
C GLY A 489 31.06 -27.71 30.38
N SER A 490 31.08 -28.55 31.41
CA SER A 490 31.59 -29.94 31.39
C SER A 490 31.31 -30.72 30.10
N LEU A 491 32.36 -31.11 29.37
CA LEU A 491 32.30 -31.93 28.16
C LEU A 491 32.37 -33.45 28.47
N PRO A 492 31.69 -34.30 27.66
CA PRO A 492 31.92 -35.73 27.64
C PRO A 492 33.19 -36.14 26.88
N ASN A 493 33.66 -37.34 27.24
CA ASN A 493 34.81 -38.12 26.74
C ASN A 493 35.33 -37.73 25.34
N VAL A 494 36.54 -37.14 25.30
CA VAL A 494 37.33 -36.94 24.08
C VAL A 494 38.22 -38.17 23.88
N ASP A 495 38.03 -38.89 22.78
CA ASP A 495 38.96 -39.94 22.35
C ASP A 495 40.19 -39.23 21.75
N ALA A 496 41.16 -38.94 22.60
CA ALA A 496 42.40 -38.29 22.20
C ALA A 496 43.35 -39.34 21.60
N ASP A 497 43.50 -39.34 20.27
CA ASP A 497 44.65 -39.97 19.65
C ASP A 497 45.94 -39.24 20.07
N ASN A 498 46.92 -40.03 20.53
CA ASN A 498 48.06 -39.61 21.34
C ASN A 498 48.87 -38.41 20.80
N ASN A 499 48.77 -37.23 21.42
CA ASN A 499 49.89 -36.46 21.97
C ASN A 499 49.44 -35.10 22.55
N THR A 500 48.75 -35.09 23.70
CA THR A 500 48.96 -34.16 24.82
C THR A 500 47.95 -34.47 25.92
N LYS A 501 48.43 -34.42 27.17
CA LYS A 501 47.69 -34.82 28.37
C LYS A 501 46.73 -33.69 28.80
N SER A 502 45.44 -33.94 28.84
CA SER A 502 44.51 -33.25 29.76
C SER A 502 43.44 -34.24 30.25
N GLN A 503 43.13 -34.19 31.54
CA GLN A 503 42.18 -35.09 32.21
C GLN A 503 40.76 -34.52 32.13
N LEU A 504 39.77 -35.36 31.80
CA LEU A 504 38.33 -35.07 31.92
C LEU A 504 37.58 -36.34 32.38
N GLU A 505 36.67 -36.20 33.35
CA GLU A 505 35.76 -37.26 33.87
C GLU A 505 34.28 -36.94 33.52
N GLY A 506 33.46 -37.98 33.26
CA GLY A 506 32.11 -37.95 32.64
C GLY A 506 30.92 -37.45 33.51
N GLN A 507 29.65 -37.40 33.05
CA GLN A 507 28.87 -38.35 32.21
C GLN A 507 27.83 -37.69 31.26
N GLY A 508 27.54 -38.35 30.13
CA GLY A 508 26.19 -38.51 29.55
C GLY A 508 25.71 -37.57 28.41
N HIS A 509 25.68 -38.11 27.17
CA HIS A 509 24.89 -37.69 25.99
C HIS A 509 25.22 -36.40 25.21
N THR A 510 26.42 -36.33 24.60
CA THR A 510 26.66 -35.76 23.24
C THR A 510 28.08 -36.18 22.82
N GLY A 511 28.34 -36.41 21.53
CA GLY A 511 29.67 -36.76 21.03
C GLY A 511 30.17 -35.66 20.10
N ILE A 512 31.13 -34.85 20.56
CA ILE A 512 31.83 -33.88 19.71
C ILE A 512 33.10 -34.57 19.23
N ASN A 513 33.16 -34.91 17.93
CA ASN A 513 34.42 -35.34 17.31
C ASN A 513 35.20 -34.09 16.90
N VAL A 514 36.26 -33.80 17.65
CA VAL A 514 37.19 -32.71 17.33
C VAL A 514 38.28 -33.28 16.42
N CYS A 515 38.33 -32.83 15.18
CA CYS A 515 39.47 -33.08 14.28
C CYS A 515 40.40 -31.87 14.36
N MET A 516 41.57 -32.01 14.98
CA MET A 516 42.62 -30.98 15.02
C MET A 516 43.47 -30.98 13.75
#